data_AF-A0AAD5IYP8-F1
#
_entry.id   AF-A0AAD5IYP8-F1
#
_cell.length_a   1.000
_cell.length_b   1.000
_cell.length_c   1.000
_cell.angle_alpha   90.00
_cell.angle_beta   90.00
_cell.angle_gamma   90.00
#
_symmetry.space_group_name_H-M   'P 1'
#
loop_
_entity.id
_entity.type
_entity.pdbx_description
1 polymer ?
#
loop_
_entity_poly.entity_id
_entity_poly.type
_entity_poly.pdbx_seq_one_letter_code
_entity_poly.pdbx_strand_id
1 'polypeptide(L)'
;MKSLFITSTTTIIPSSSWKTRDPPIHVPVSSLPISHFKNRTSRLPTITRSQVSSIQTGNEEEPHPEAMVEELSVPEHWLLPSKAFEESEWLRVTLHKWLDDEYCPEPTNVEISKVAARSYYESLLEKQRDLGEILLKMARELESISYQDSFHGAFSSANAAVNLIVQRVEQS
;
A
#
# COMPACT_ATOMS: atom_id res chain seq x y z
N MET A 1 -68.67 -35.86 32.86
CA MET A 1 -67.75 -35.60 33.99
C MET A 1 -66.39 -36.20 33.67
N LYS A 2 -65.39 -35.37 33.41
CA LYS A 2 -63.95 -35.59 33.61
C LYS A 2 -63.24 -34.28 33.30
N SER A 3 -62.49 -33.83 34.30
CA SER A 3 -61.96 -32.49 34.49
C SER A 3 -60.64 -32.25 33.75
N LEU A 4 -60.41 -30.97 33.50
CA LEU A 4 -59.21 -30.27 33.05
C LEU A 4 -57.92 -30.71 33.77
N PHE A 5 -56.80 -30.68 33.03
CA PHE A 5 -55.54 -30.11 33.52
C PHE A 5 -54.80 -29.46 32.33
N ILE A 6 -54.70 -28.13 32.35
CA ILE A 6 -53.82 -27.34 31.49
C ILE A 6 -52.64 -26.96 32.39
N THR A 7 -51.45 -27.47 32.09
CA THR A 7 -50.21 -27.11 32.79
C THR A 7 -49.52 -25.99 32.03
N SER A 8 -49.46 -24.80 32.63
CA SER A 8 -48.64 -23.68 32.15
C SER A 8 -47.21 -23.83 32.68
N THR A 9 -46.24 -23.99 31.78
CA THR A 9 -44.81 -23.99 32.10
C THR A 9 -44.30 -22.55 32.13
N THR A 10 -44.02 -22.03 33.32
CA THR A 10 -43.34 -20.74 33.53
C THR A 10 -41.84 -20.97 33.58
N THR A 11 -41.11 -20.52 32.55
CA THR A 11 -39.64 -20.44 32.55
C THR A 11 -39.21 -19.12 33.18
N ILE A 12 -38.52 -19.21 34.31
CA ILE A 12 -37.90 -18.08 35.02
C ILE A 12 -36.56 -17.76 34.35
N ILE A 13 -36.41 -16.52 33.86
CA ILE A 13 -35.16 -15.96 33.34
C ILE A 13 -34.37 -15.36 34.53
N PRO A 14 -33.12 -15.77 34.80
CA PRO A 14 -32.28 -15.08 35.77
C PRO A 14 -31.66 -13.83 35.14
N SER A 15 -31.94 -12.66 35.69
CA SER A 15 -31.27 -11.41 35.35
C SER A 15 -29.91 -11.33 36.03
N SER A 16 -28.82 -11.46 35.27
CA SER A 16 -27.47 -11.15 35.76
C SER A 16 -27.18 -9.67 35.51
N SER A 17 -27.34 -8.87 36.57
CA SER A 17 -26.89 -7.48 36.65
C SER A 17 -25.36 -7.44 36.69
N TRP A 18 -24.71 -7.01 35.60
CA TRP A 18 -23.28 -6.77 35.59
C TRP A 18 -23.00 -5.39 36.19
N LYS A 19 -22.40 -5.43 37.37
CA LYS A 19 -22.06 -4.28 38.20
C LYS A 19 -20.71 -3.75 37.71
N THR A 20 -20.72 -2.66 36.96
CA THR A 20 -19.52 -1.92 36.54
C THR A 20 -18.73 -1.49 37.77
N ARG A 21 -17.50 -2.00 37.88
CA ARG A 21 -16.49 -1.54 38.83
C ARG A 21 -15.16 -1.54 38.08
N ASP A 22 -14.88 -0.43 37.42
CA ASP A 22 -13.56 -0.18 36.85
C ASP A 22 -12.62 0.29 37.97
N PRO A 23 -11.47 -0.39 38.21
CA PRO A 23 -10.41 0.16 39.03
C PRO A 23 -9.60 1.19 38.21
N PRO A 24 -9.07 2.26 38.83
CA PRO A 24 -8.22 3.22 38.13
C PRO A 24 -6.88 2.54 37.79
N ILE A 25 -6.63 2.29 36.51
CA ILE A 25 -5.31 1.87 36.02
C ILE A 25 -4.43 3.12 35.97
N HIS A 26 -3.60 3.28 37.00
CA HIS A 26 -2.52 4.26 37.01
C HIS A 26 -1.37 3.70 36.17
N VAL A 27 -1.24 4.15 34.93
CA VAL A 27 -0.08 3.81 34.08
C VAL A 27 1.11 4.70 34.48
N PRO A 28 2.25 4.14 34.91
CA PRO A 28 3.47 4.92 35.02
C PRO A 28 4.01 5.20 33.61
N VAL A 29 4.02 6.46 33.20
CA VAL A 29 4.70 6.91 31.99
C VAL A 29 6.21 6.78 32.23
N SER A 30 6.80 5.68 31.73
CA SER A 30 8.24 5.52 31.65
C SER A 30 8.73 6.29 30.42
N SER A 31 9.27 7.48 30.63
CA SER A 31 9.99 8.26 29.62
C SER A 31 11.35 7.63 29.33
N LEU A 32 11.40 6.72 28.35
CA LEU A 32 12.65 6.30 27.72
C LEU A 32 12.99 7.25 26.55
N PRO A 33 14.27 7.61 26.37
CA PRO A 33 14.67 8.60 25.39
C PRO A 33 14.47 8.06 23.97
N ILE A 34 13.74 8.83 23.17
CA ILE A 34 13.66 8.70 21.71
C ILE A 34 15.08 8.79 21.17
N SER A 35 15.61 7.70 20.64
CA SER A 35 16.85 7.74 19.87
C SER A 35 16.60 8.64 18.66
N HIS A 36 17.32 9.76 18.66
CA HIS A 36 17.35 10.74 17.59
C HIS A 36 17.64 10.08 16.23
N PHE A 37 16.61 9.86 15.42
CA PHE A 37 16.78 9.88 13.98
C PHE A 37 17.20 11.31 13.61
N LYS A 38 18.38 11.44 13.00
CA LYS A 38 18.87 12.71 12.45
C LYS A 38 17.97 13.13 11.29
N ASN A 39 16.88 13.83 11.62
CA ASN A 39 16.13 14.59 10.66
C ASN A 39 17.00 15.77 10.22
N ARG A 40 17.65 15.63 9.06
CA ARG A 40 18.22 16.77 8.36
C ARG A 40 17.06 17.66 7.94
N THR A 41 16.85 18.74 8.68
CA THR A 41 15.91 19.81 8.39
C THR A 41 16.13 20.37 6.98
N SER A 42 15.29 20.02 6.01
CA SER A 42 15.13 20.84 4.81
C SER A 42 14.13 21.93 5.13
N ARG A 43 14.63 23.17 5.21
CA ARG A 43 13.85 24.38 5.37
C ARG A 43 12.83 24.47 4.23
N LEU A 44 11.55 24.66 4.55
CA LEU A 44 10.54 25.15 3.60
C LEU A 44 10.96 26.55 3.14
N PRO A 45 11.15 26.80 1.83
CA PRO A 45 11.13 28.16 1.34
C PRO A 45 9.66 28.58 1.16
N THR A 46 9.30 29.65 1.86
CA THR A 46 8.14 30.49 1.53
C THR A 46 8.21 30.85 0.05
N ILE A 47 7.17 30.51 -0.73
CA ILE A 47 7.04 30.95 -2.12
C ILE A 47 6.81 32.46 -2.10
N THR A 48 7.90 33.21 -2.19
CA THR A 48 7.87 34.65 -2.47
C THR A 48 7.56 34.79 -3.96
N ARG A 49 6.37 35.31 -4.26
CA ARG A 49 5.94 35.75 -5.59
C ARG A 49 6.93 36.82 -6.08
N SER A 50 7.79 36.44 -7.02
CA SER A 50 8.73 37.35 -7.67
C SER A 50 8.44 37.45 -9.17
N GLN A 51 8.08 38.67 -9.50
CA GLN A 51 7.88 39.37 -10.77
C GLN A 51 8.40 38.71 -12.07
N VAL A 52 7.52 38.71 -13.08
CA VAL A 52 7.88 38.61 -14.50
C VAL A 52 8.77 39.79 -14.86
N SER A 53 10.00 39.50 -15.28
CA SER A 53 10.83 40.45 -16.03
C SER A 53 11.13 39.87 -17.40
N SER A 54 10.94 40.71 -18.40
CA SER A 54 11.05 40.43 -19.81
C SER A 54 12.46 40.74 -20.31
N ILE A 55 12.96 39.89 -21.23
CA ILE A 55 13.81 40.21 -22.39
C ILE A 55 15.36 40.30 -22.23
N GLN A 56 16.01 39.40 -22.99
CA GLN A 56 17.32 39.44 -23.71
C GLN A 56 18.60 39.58 -22.84
N THR A 57 19.76 38.94 -23.08
CA THR A 57 20.46 38.60 -24.34
C THR A 57 21.70 37.76 -23.98
N GLY A 58 22.14 36.86 -24.87
CA GLY A 58 23.57 36.61 -25.12
C GLY A 58 24.30 35.52 -24.32
N ASN A 59 24.63 34.44 -25.05
CA ASN A 59 25.87 33.64 -24.99
C ASN A 59 26.22 32.91 -23.67
N GLU A 60 25.97 31.60 -23.68
CA GLU A 60 26.94 30.50 -23.47
C GLU A 60 26.10 29.25 -23.15
N GLU A 61 25.94 28.39 -24.15
CA GLU A 61 25.32 27.06 -24.00
C GLU A 61 26.26 26.19 -23.15
N GLU A 62 26.21 26.36 -21.84
CA GLU A 62 26.51 25.27 -20.93
C GLU A 62 25.39 24.24 -21.11
N PRO A 63 25.67 23.00 -21.56
CA PRO A 63 24.68 21.95 -21.52
C PRO A 63 24.38 21.70 -20.05
N HIS A 64 23.30 22.28 -19.56
CA HIS A 64 22.65 21.82 -18.35
C HIS A 64 22.49 20.31 -18.55
N PRO A 65 23.09 19.44 -17.72
CA PRO A 65 22.71 18.04 -17.75
C PRO A 65 21.24 18.03 -17.34
N GLU A 66 20.35 18.01 -18.33
CA GLU A 66 18.97 17.60 -18.12
C GLU A 66 19.10 16.31 -17.33
N ALA A 67 18.67 16.34 -16.08
CA ALA A 67 18.81 15.23 -15.16
C ALA A 67 18.29 14.00 -15.90
N MET A 68 19.22 13.13 -16.33
CA MET A 68 18.89 11.93 -17.07
C MET A 68 18.06 11.10 -16.10
N VAL A 69 16.74 11.17 -16.22
CA VAL A 69 15.83 10.32 -15.46
C VAL A 69 16.10 8.92 -15.97
N GLU A 70 16.74 8.10 -15.14
CA GLU A 70 17.03 6.72 -15.49
C GLU A 70 15.69 6.02 -15.74
N GLU A 71 15.50 5.52 -16.97
CA GLU A 71 14.28 4.86 -17.39
C GLU A 71 14.23 3.47 -16.72
N LEU A 72 13.51 3.39 -15.60
CA LEU A 72 13.31 2.15 -14.85
C LEU A 72 12.42 1.22 -15.68
N SER A 73 13.02 0.15 -16.21
CA SER A 73 12.32 -0.82 -17.05
C SER A 73 12.61 -2.26 -16.67
N VAL A 74 11.65 -3.15 -16.92
CA VAL A 74 11.82 -4.59 -16.71
C VAL A 74 12.70 -5.21 -17.80
N PRO A 75 13.43 -6.32 -17.53
CA PRO A 75 14.21 -7.03 -18.54
C PRO A 75 13.34 -7.58 -19.69
N GLU A 76 13.86 -7.57 -20.93
CA GLU A 76 13.09 -7.99 -22.11
C GLU A 76 12.70 -9.48 -22.07
N HIS A 77 13.56 -10.31 -21.48
CA HIS A 77 13.29 -11.74 -21.36
C HIS A 77 12.10 -12.07 -20.44
N TRP A 78 11.65 -11.12 -19.60
CA TRP A 78 10.43 -11.27 -18.78
C TRP A 78 9.15 -11.15 -19.59
N LEU A 79 9.20 -10.58 -20.79
CA LEU A 79 8.03 -10.42 -21.67
C LEU A 79 7.59 -11.74 -22.33
N LEU A 80 8.36 -12.82 -22.16
CA LEU A 80 7.96 -14.16 -22.60
C LEU A 80 6.82 -14.66 -21.73
N PRO A 81 5.71 -15.23 -22.28
CA PRO A 81 4.55 -15.61 -21.48
C PRO A 81 4.86 -16.50 -20.27
N SER A 82 5.80 -17.44 -20.40
CA SER A 82 6.25 -18.30 -19.31
C SER A 82 6.96 -17.52 -18.20
N LYS A 83 7.85 -16.58 -18.56
CA LYS A 83 8.54 -15.74 -17.58
C LYS A 83 7.64 -14.66 -16.99
N ALA A 84 6.76 -14.05 -17.79
CA ALA A 84 5.76 -13.12 -17.30
C ALA A 84 4.88 -13.77 -16.23
N PHE A 85 4.45 -15.02 -16.47
CA PHE A 85 3.67 -15.77 -15.48
C PHE A 85 4.47 -16.03 -14.20
N GLU A 86 5.72 -16.50 -14.31
CA GLU A 86 6.62 -16.73 -13.18
C GLU A 86 6.82 -15.48 -12.32
N GLU A 87 7.17 -14.35 -12.94
CA GLU A 87 7.42 -13.09 -12.21
C GLU A 87 6.13 -12.51 -11.63
N SER A 88 4.97 -12.73 -12.27
CA SER A 88 3.67 -12.33 -11.70
C SER A 88 3.28 -13.15 -10.46
N GLU A 89 3.51 -14.46 -10.47
CA GLU A 89 3.24 -15.30 -9.30
C GLU A 89 4.20 -15.03 -8.16
N TRP A 90 5.47 -14.75 -8.49
CA TRP A 90 6.44 -14.25 -7.53
C TRP A 90 5.97 -12.94 -6.88
N LEU A 91 5.50 -11.98 -7.68
CA LEU A 91 4.99 -10.70 -7.18
C LEU A 91 3.78 -10.90 -6.26
N ARG A 92 2.85 -11.79 -6.64
CA ARG A 92 1.65 -12.10 -5.84
C ARG A 92 2.04 -12.54 -4.43
N VAL A 93 2.93 -13.52 -4.31
CA VAL A 93 3.33 -14.09 -3.02
C VAL A 93 4.13 -13.08 -2.21
N THR A 94 5.07 -12.38 -2.86
CA THR A 94 5.98 -11.46 -2.19
C THR A 94 5.27 -10.20 -1.71
N LEU A 95 4.38 -9.62 -2.54
CA LEU A 95 3.60 -8.45 -2.18
C LEU A 95 2.62 -8.74 -1.05
N HIS A 96 1.93 -9.89 -1.09
CA HIS A 96 1.03 -10.29 0.00
C HIS A 96 1.78 -10.35 1.34
N LYS A 97 2.93 -11.03 1.36
CA LYS A 97 3.76 -11.11 2.55
C LYS A 97 4.23 -9.72 3.00
N TRP A 98 4.68 -8.87 2.08
CA TRP A 98 5.14 -7.54 2.41
C TRP A 98 4.05 -6.68 3.05
N LEU A 99 2.81 -6.75 2.54
CA LEU A 99 1.66 -6.03 3.11
C LEU A 99 1.33 -6.50 4.53
N ASP A 100 1.37 -7.82 4.76
CA ASP A 100 1.14 -8.41 6.08
C ASP A 100 2.22 -8.00 7.09
N ASP A 101 3.48 -7.93 6.64
CA ASP A 101 4.63 -7.53 7.47
C ASP A 101 4.63 -6.02 7.79
N GLU A 102 4.19 -5.17 6.85
CA GLU A 102 4.22 -3.70 7.00
C GLU A 102 3.04 -3.13 7.80
N TYR A 103 1.82 -3.63 7.57
CA TYR A 103 0.60 -3.06 8.16
C TYR A 103 0.00 -3.97 9.22
N CYS A 104 -0.51 -5.12 8.77
CA CYS A 104 -0.95 -6.28 9.53
C CYS A 104 -1.63 -7.25 8.54
N PRO A 105 -1.80 -8.53 8.91
CA PRO A 105 -2.54 -9.47 8.07
C PRO A 105 -4.02 -9.09 7.91
N GLU A 106 -4.44 -8.89 6.67
CA GLU A 106 -5.81 -8.51 6.30
C GLU A 106 -6.30 -9.28 5.06
N PRO A 107 -7.61 -9.59 4.95
CA PRO A 107 -8.16 -10.21 3.75
C PRO A 107 -7.98 -9.33 2.50
N THR A 108 -7.98 -8.00 2.65
CA THR A 108 -7.73 -7.06 1.55
C THR A 108 -6.34 -7.27 0.93
N ASN A 109 -5.31 -7.61 1.72
CA ASN A 109 -3.95 -7.84 1.23
C ASN A 109 -3.88 -9.00 0.22
N VAL A 110 -4.69 -10.04 0.45
CA VAL A 110 -4.84 -11.16 -0.48
C VAL A 110 -5.38 -10.67 -1.83
N GLU A 111 -6.42 -9.85 -1.82
CA GLU A 111 -7.04 -9.33 -3.06
C GLU A 111 -6.11 -8.35 -3.78
N ILE A 112 -5.44 -7.46 -3.06
CA ILE A 112 -4.42 -6.54 -3.60
C ILE A 112 -3.34 -7.33 -4.32
N SER A 113 -2.80 -8.36 -3.68
CA SER A 113 -1.72 -9.16 -4.28
C SER A 113 -2.14 -9.87 -5.57
N LYS A 114 -3.38 -10.39 -5.63
CA LYS A 114 -3.94 -11.03 -6.83
C LYS A 114 -4.12 -10.03 -7.96
N VAL A 115 -4.73 -8.87 -7.68
CA VAL A 115 -4.98 -7.83 -8.68
C VAL A 115 -3.67 -7.25 -9.21
N ALA A 116 -2.72 -6.95 -8.32
CA ALA A 116 -1.39 -6.46 -8.70
C ALA A 116 -0.64 -7.46 -9.60
N ALA A 117 -0.63 -8.74 -9.22
CA ALA A 117 0.01 -9.79 -10.02
C ALA A 117 -0.63 -9.94 -11.40
N ARG A 118 -1.96 -9.96 -11.47
CA ARG A 118 -2.69 -10.01 -12.74
C ARG A 118 -2.38 -8.79 -13.61
N SER A 119 -2.46 -7.58 -13.05
CA SER A 119 -2.16 -6.34 -13.77
C SER A 119 -0.73 -6.35 -14.32
N TYR A 120 0.22 -6.84 -13.53
CA TYR A 120 1.61 -6.97 -13.94
C TYR A 120 1.77 -7.99 -15.08
N TYR A 121 1.18 -9.18 -14.96
CA TYR A 121 1.19 -10.18 -16.01
C TYR A 121 0.64 -9.64 -17.34
N GLU A 122 -0.52 -8.98 -17.30
CA GLU A 122 -1.13 -8.39 -18.49
C GLU A 122 -0.23 -7.31 -19.11
N SER A 123 0.36 -6.45 -18.28
CA SER A 123 1.35 -5.45 -18.73
C SER A 123 2.53 -6.09 -19.48
N LEU A 124 3.09 -7.19 -18.95
CA LEU A 124 4.21 -7.89 -19.60
C LEU A 124 3.80 -8.57 -20.91
N LEU A 125 2.58 -9.12 -20.99
CA LEU A 125 2.04 -9.67 -22.24
C LEU A 125 1.82 -8.59 -23.30
N GLU A 126 1.38 -7.40 -22.88
CA GLU A 126 1.25 -6.21 -23.72
C GLU A 126 2.60 -5.58 -24.10
N LYS A 127 3.72 -6.19 -23.70
CA LYS A 127 5.09 -5.70 -23.94
C LYS A 127 5.39 -4.36 -23.29
N GLN A 128 4.63 -4.00 -22.25
CA GLN A 128 4.91 -2.82 -21.46
C GLN A 128 6.15 -3.05 -20.60
N ARG A 129 7.14 -2.18 -20.78
CA ARG A 129 8.43 -2.29 -20.09
C ARG A 129 8.66 -1.21 -19.04
N ASP A 130 8.14 -0.01 -19.29
CA ASP A 130 8.30 1.13 -18.40
C ASP A 130 7.55 0.89 -17.09
N LEU A 131 8.27 0.99 -15.97
CA LEU A 131 7.71 0.72 -14.65
C LEU A 131 6.75 1.80 -14.16
N GLY A 132 6.87 3.04 -14.67
CA GLY A 132 5.91 4.11 -14.40
C GLY A 132 4.55 3.84 -15.02
N GLU A 133 4.51 3.39 -16.27
CA GLU A 133 3.27 2.97 -16.94
C GLU A 133 2.66 1.73 -16.28
N ILE A 134 3.49 0.74 -15.91
CA ILE A 134 3.04 -0.43 -15.14
C ILE A 134 2.45 0.00 -13.80
N LEU A 135 3.11 0.91 -13.08
CA LEU A 135 2.62 1.47 -11.82
C LEU A 135 1.24 2.10 -11.99
N LEU A 136 1.07 2.96 -13.00
CA LEU A 136 -0.17 3.70 -13.23
C LEU A 136 -1.31 2.77 -13.63
N LYS A 137 -1.06 1.78 -14.49
CA LYS A 137 -2.04 0.74 -14.83
C LYS A 137 -2.45 -0.05 -13.60
N MET A 138 -1.48 -0.50 -12.81
CA MET A 138 -1.72 -1.27 -11.59
C MET A 138 -2.51 -0.47 -10.55
N ALA A 139 -2.15 0.79 -10.32
CA ALA A 139 -2.86 1.66 -9.39
C ALA A 139 -4.34 1.81 -9.79
N ARG A 140 -4.61 2.02 -11.08
CA ARG A 140 -5.99 2.09 -11.60
C ARG A 140 -6.77 0.81 -11.39
N GLU A 141 -6.16 -0.35 -11.58
CA GLU A 141 -6.83 -1.64 -11.33
C GLU A 141 -7.09 -1.85 -9.83
N LEU A 142 -6.15 -1.46 -8.97
CA LEU A 142 -6.26 -1.58 -7.52
C LEU A 142 -7.32 -0.66 -6.90
N GLU A 143 -7.74 0.41 -7.59
CA GLU A 143 -8.87 1.25 -7.18
C GLU A 143 -10.21 0.51 -7.16
N SER A 144 -10.31 -0.64 -7.83
CA SER A 144 -11.52 -1.48 -7.80
C SER A 144 -11.74 -2.24 -6.48
N ILE A 145 -10.72 -2.26 -5.60
CA ILE A 145 -10.76 -2.93 -4.30
C ILE A 145 -11.33 -1.99 -3.23
N SER A 146 -12.04 -2.55 -2.25
CA SER A 146 -12.49 -1.82 -1.06
C SER A 146 -11.38 -1.77 0.00
N TYR A 147 -11.03 -0.58 0.47
CA TYR A 147 -10.03 -0.33 1.52
C TYR A 147 -10.65 0.21 2.83
N GLN A 148 -11.97 0.10 3.02
CA GLN A 148 -12.70 0.75 4.13
C GLN A 148 -12.11 0.47 5.52
N ASP A 149 -11.60 -0.74 5.74
CA ASP A 149 -11.02 -1.17 7.00
C ASP A 149 -9.49 -1.31 6.94
N SER A 150 -8.85 -0.88 5.85
CA SER A 150 -7.41 -1.04 5.61
C SER A 150 -6.63 0.25 5.87
N PHE A 151 -5.38 0.10 6.33
CA PHE A 151 -4.48 1.21 6.66
C PHE A 151 -3.76 1.82 5.44
N HIS A 152 -3.93 1.23 4.27
CA HIS A 152 -3.29 1.62 3.01
C HIS A 152 -4.31 1.70 1.88
N GLY A 153 -3.87 2.20 0.72
CA GLY A 153 -4.71 2.39 -0.45
C GLY A 153 -4.08 1.85 -1.73
N ALA A 154 -4.81 1.99 -2.84
CA ALA A 154 -4.42 1.49 -4.16
C ALA A 154 -3.04 1.98 -4.60
N PHE A 155 -2.78 3.29 -4.51
CA PHE A 155 -1.50 3.86 -4.93
C PHE A 155 -0.33 3.41 -4.04
N SER A 156 -0.52 3.38 -2.72
CA SER A 156 0.50 2.88 -1.78
C SER A 156 0.86 1.42 -2.09
N SER A 157 -0.17 0.60 -2.35
CA SER A 157 -0.01 -0.81 -2.71
C SER A 157 0.71 -1.01 -4.05
N ALA A 158 0.34 -0.22 -5.07
CA ALA A 158 0.99 -0.25 -6.38
C ALA A 158 2.48 0.14 -6.29
N ASN A 159 2.81 1.17 -5.49
CA ASN A 159 4.20 1.57 -5.28
C ASN A 159 5.01 0.48 -4.57
N ALA A 160 4.42 -0.18 -3.56
CA ALA A 160 5.07 -1.32 -2.90
C ALA A 160 5.36 -2.43 -3.92
N ALA A 161 4.39 -2.76 -4.77
CA ALA A 161 4.57 -3.75 -5.83
C ALA A 161 5.72 -3.40 -6.79
N VAL A 162 5.78 -2.16 -7.27
CA VAL A 162 6.85 -1.70 -8.18
C VAL A 162 8.21 -1.66 -7.50
N ASN A 163 8.28 -1.25 -6.24
CA ASN A 163 9.53 -1.31 -5.47
C ASN A 163 10.05 -2.74 -5.34
N LEU A 164 9.16 -3.72 -5.13
CA LEU A 164 9.53 -5.13 -5.13
C LEU A 164 10.03 -5.57 -6.51
N ILE A 165 9.35 -5.19 -7.59
CA ILE A 165 9.80 -5.48 -8.97
C ILE A 165 11.20 -4.91 -9.22
N VAL A 166 11.46 -3.66 -8.84
CA VAL A 166 12.79 -3.04 -8.99
C VAL A 166 13.86 -3.87 -8.26
N GLN A 167 13.62 -4.25 -7.00
CA GLN A 167 14.54 -5.10 -6.24
C GLN A 167 14.78 -6.46 -6.92
N ARG A 168 13.74 -7.03 -7.53
CA ARG A 168 13.83 -8.30 -8.27
C ARG A 168 14.67 -8.16 -9.53
N VAL A 169 14.54 -7.05 -10.25
CA VAL A 169 15.34 -6.74 -11.45
C VAL A 169 16.81 -6.56 -11.07
N GLU A 170 17.11 -5.84 -9.98
CA GLU A 170 18.48 -5.63 -9.51
C GLU A 170 19.19 -6.93 -9.08
N GLN A 171 18.43 -7.97 -8.72
CA GLN A 171 18.94 -9.27 -8.29
C GLN A 171 19.00 -10.31 -9.43
N SER A 172 18.52 -9.96 -10.63
CA SER A 172 18.40 -10.88 -11.77
C SER A 172 19.62 -10.94 -12.68
#